data_AF-A0A2A4VQT1-F1
#
_entry.id   AF-A0A2A4VQT1-F1
#
_cell.length_a   1.000
_cell.length_b   1.000
_cell.length_c   1.000
_cell.angle_alpha   90.00
_cell.angle_beta   90.00
_cell.angle_gamma   90.00
#
_symmetry.space_group_name_H-M   'P 1'
#
loop_
_entity.id
_entity.type
_entity.pdbx_description
1 polymer ?
#
loop_
_entity_poly.entity_id
_entity_poly.type
_entity_poly.pdbx_seq_one_letter_code
_entity_poly.pdbx_strand_id
1 'polypeptide(L)'
;MANDYVKSFGFPRWGEYGRDKDAKPLRMCDYAGCNETGDHPAPKAPGSNERWYFCQNHAGEYNRNWNFFEGMSEEEAQRQAHEADHASARSFAGGRTFEWGGATDENGRTSTEQAAFDTLEIDSASDQTAIKRQYRKLAKMYHPDANSGDPEAAERFYQVQTAYDLLREKSA
;
A
#
# COMPACT_ATOMS: atom_id res chain seq x y z
N MET A 1 -34.30 -1.46 30.80
CA MET A 1 -33.78 -1.06 29.47
C MET A 1 -32.48 -0.31 29.71
N ALA A 2 -31.35 -1.03 29.76
CA ALA A 2 -30.02 -0.43 29.86
C ALA A 2 -29.47 -0.32 28.45
N ASN A 3 -28.94 0.86 28.12
CA ASN A 3 -28.67 1.32 26.76
C ASN A 3 -27.40 0.65 26.20
N ASP A 4 -27.58 -0.15 25.14
CA ASP A 4 -26.53 -0.63 24.25
C ASP A 4 -25.93 0.54 23.47
N TYR A 5 -24.87 1.15 24.01
CA TYR A 5 -24.08 2.14 23.28
C TYR A 5 -22.65 1.66 23.10
N VAL A 6 -22.51 0.69 22.19
CA VAL A 6 -21.23 0.28 21.61
C VAL A 6 -20.75 1.40 20.69
N LYS A 7 -19.59 2.01 20.99
CA LYS A 7 -18.76 2.71 19.99
C LYS A 7 -17.30 2.66 20.44
N SER A 8 -16.68 1.57 20.02
CA SER A 8 -15.24 1.33 19.95
C SER A 8 -14.52 2.51 19.31
N PHE A 9 -13.80 3.29 20.11
CA PHE A 9 -12.81 4.26 19.66
C PHE A 9 -11.41 3.72 19.99
N GLY A 10 -10.66 3.27 18.98
CA GLY A 10 -9.20 3.08 19.05
C GLY A 10 -8.64 1.78 18.43
N PHE A 11 -7.99 1.93 17.26
CA PHE A 11 -7.02 1.00 16.62
C PHE A 11 -7.57 -0.23 15.81
N PRO A 12 -6.85 -0.72 14.78
CA PRO A 12 -7.36 -0.99 13.43
C PRO A 12 -8.40 -2.11 13.29
N ARG A 13 -9.36 -1.86 12.39
CA ARG A 13 -10.59 -2.61 12.13
C ARG A 13 -10.36 -3.90 11.33
N TRP A 14 -9.57 -4.83 11.84
CA TRP A 14 -9.63 -6.23 11.40
C TRP A 14 -10.34 -6.99 12.51
N GLY A 15 -11.42 -7.71 12.15
CA GLY A 15 -12.29 -8.39 13.13
C GLY A 15 -11.53 -9.30 14.08
N GLU A 16 -12.20 -9.64 15.19
CA GLU A 16 -11.81 -10.60 16.22
C GLU A 16 -10.73 -11.61 15.78
N TYR A 17 -9.56 -11.56 16.44
CA TYR A 17 -8.48 -12.54 16.27
C TYR A 17 -8.94 -13.90 16.82
N GLY A 18 -9.75 -14.60 16.05
CA GLY A 18 -10.37 -15.83 16.53
C GLY A 18 -11.31 -16.54 15.56
N ARG A 19 -11.34 -16.18 14.27
CA ARG A 19 -11.89 -17.14 13.30
C ARG A 19 -10.87 -18.24 13.13
N ASP A 20 -11.12 -19.37 13.78
CA ASP A 20 -10.51 -20.65 13.44
C ASP A 20 -10.61 -20.81 11.91
N LYS A 21 -9.47 -20.67 11.23
CA LYS A 21 -9.39 -20.98 9.81
C LYS A 21 -9.28 -22.49 9.74
N ASP A 22 -10.34 -23.14 9.25
CA ASP A 22 -10.29 -24.56 8.96
C ASP A 22 -9.02 -24.89 8.14
N ALA A 23 -8.37 -26.00 8.50
CA ALA A 23 -7.21 -26.47 7.76
C ALA A 23 -7.62 -26.75 6.31
N LYS A 24 -6.97 -26.09 5.34
CA LYS A 24 -7.19 -26.37 3.92
C LYS A 24 -6.79 -27.81 3.62
N PRO A 25 -7.64 -28.63 3.00
CA PRO A 25 -7.26 -29.99 2.63
C PRO A 25 -6.13 -29.95 1.61
N LEU A 26 -5.02 -30.63 1.90
CA LEU A 26 -3.91 -30.76 0.98
C LEU A 26 -4.34 -31.59 -0.23
N ARG A 27 -4.12 -31.05 -1.43
CA ARG A 27 -4.29 -31.77 -2.71
C ARG A 27 -2.94 -32.32 -3.13
N MET A 28 -2.93 -33.49 -3.77
CA MET A 28 -1.70 -34.06 -4.36
C MET A 28 -1.47 -33.47 -5.75
N CYS A 29 -0.21 -33.46 -6.18
CA CYS A 29 0.16 -33.04 -7.52
C CYS A 29 -0.48 -33.93 -8.59
N ASP A 30 -1.08 -33.31 -9.61
CA ASP A 30 -1.73 -34.02 -10.73
C ASP A 30 -0.74 -34.61 -11.76
N TYR A 31 0.56 -34.40 -11.58
CA TYR A 31 1.59 -34.92 -12.49
C TYR A 31 1.76 -36.43 -12.30
N ALA A 32 1.84 -37.18 -13.41
CA ALA A 32 1.92 -38.64 -13.38
C ALA A 32 3.10 -39.14 -12.54
N GLY A 33 2.81 -39.87 -11.46
CA GLY A 33 3.82 -40.44 -10.58
C GLY A 33 4.42 -39.48 -9.54
N CYS A 34 3.90 -38.25 -9.41
CA CYS A 34 4.30 -37.31 -8.37
C CYS A 34 3.43 -37.50 -7.11
N ASN A 35 4.06 -37.53 -5.94
CA ASN A 35 3.38 -37.61 -4.63
C ASN A 35 3.55 -36.33 -3.79
N GLU A 36 4.04 -35.24 -4.39
CA GLU A 36 4.22 -33.95 -3.71
C GLU A 36 2.89 -33.19 -3.59
N THR A 37 2.86 -32.13 -2.77
CA THR A 37 1.67 -31.29 -2.60
C THR A 37 1.42 -30.42 -3.83
N GLY A 38 0.16 -30.37 -4.27
CA GLY A 38 -0.31 -29.63 -5.44
C GLY A 38 -0.84 -28.25 -5.07
N ASP A 39 0.04 -27.33 -4.66
CA ASP A 39 -0.35 -25.98 -4.21
C ASP A 39 -0.37 -24.93 -5.33
N HIS A 40 0.11 -25.27 -6.53
CA HIS A 40 0.23 -24.35 -7.66
C HIS A 40 -0.81 -24.66 -8.76
N PRO A 41 -1.90 -23.89 -8.87
CA PRO A 41 -2.89 -24.09 -9.92
C PRO A 41 -2.36 -23.61 -11.28
N ALA A 42 -2.59 -24.41 -12.32
CA ALA A 42 -2.24 -24.10 -13.71
C ALA A 42 -3.47 -24.29 -14.63
N PRO A 43 -3.71 -23.41 -15.61
CA PRO A 43 -4.88 -23.48 -16.49
C PRO A 43 -4.76 -24.67 -17.46
N LYS A 44 -5.79 -25.50 -17.65
CA LYS A 44 -5.71 -26.65 -18.57
C LYS A 44 -5.71 -26.27 -20.05
N ALA A 45 -6.45 -25.22 -20.38
CA ALA A 45 -6.57 -24.65 -21.71
C ALA A 45 -6.67 -23.10 -21.58
N PRO A 46 -6.20 -22.34 -22.58
CA PRO A 46 -6.40 -20.89 -22.63
C PRO A 46 -7.88 -20.55 -22.46
N GLY A 47 -8.23 -19.66 -21.53
CA GLY A 47 -9.61 -19.24 -21.28
C GLY A 47 -10.52 -20.26 -20.57
N SER A 48 -10.05 -21.47 -20.28
CA SER A 48 -10.84 -22.45 -19.50
C SER A 48 -10.79 -22.15 -17.99
N ASN A 49 -11.88 -22.46 -17.27
CA ASN A 49 -11.91 -22.38 -15.80
C ASN A 49 -11.33 -23.63 -15.12
N GLU A 50 -11.01 -24.65 -15.91
CA GLU A 50 -10.42 -25.89 -15.42
C GLU A 50 -8.95 -25.70 -15.08
N ARG A 51 -8.53 -26.27 -13.95
CA ARG A 51 -7.17 -26.12 -13.42
C ARG A 51 -6.55 -27.49 -13.11
N TRP A 52 -5.27 -27.64 -13.43
CA TRP A 52 -4.37 -28.64 -12.86
C TRP A 52 -3.75 -28.09 -11.58
N TYR A 53 -3.39 -28.97 -10.65
CA TYR A 53 -2.69 -28.62 -9.42
C TYR A 53 -1.32 -29.30 -9.40
N PHE A 54 -0.26 -28.50 -9.49
CA PHE A 54 1.12 -28.98 -9.53
C PHE A 54 1.90 -28.62 -8.26
N CYS A 55 2.95 -29.38 -7.99
CA CYS A 55 4.00 -28.97 -7.06
C CYS A 55 4.85 -27.87 -7.69
N GLN A 56 5.75 -27.26 -6.90
CA GLN A 56 6.59 -26.16 -7.37
C GLN A 56 7.44 -26.54 -8.61
N ASN A 57 7.96 -27.76 -8.66
CA ASN A 57 8.79 -28.22 -9.78
C ASN A 57 7.96 -28.38 -11.07
N HIS A 58 6.86 -29.12 -11.00
CA HIS A 58 6.02 -29.37 -12.18
C HIS A 58 5.27 -28.12 -12.65
N ALA A 59 4.94 -27.18 -11.76
CA ALA A 59 4.43 -25.87 -12.16
C ALA A 59 5.46 -25.10 -13.00
N GLY A 60 6.75 -25.20 -12.66
CA GLY A 60 7.84 -24.60 -13.44
C GLY A 60 8.04 -25.27 -14.80
N GLU A 61 7.93 -26.60 -14.89
CA GLU A 61 7.93 -27.32 -16.17
C GLU A 61 6.73 -26.95 -17.05
N TYR A 62 5.54 -26.91 -16.45
CA TYR A 62 4.31 -26.53 -17.13
C TYR A 62 4.41 -25.12 -17.72
N ASN A 63 4.82 -24.14 -16.91
CA ASN A 63 4.95 -22.75 -17.34
C ASN A 63 5.98 -22.57 -18.46
N ARG A 64 7.08 -23.34 -18.44
CA ARG A 64 8.09 -23.30 -19.50
C ARG A 64 7.58 -23.87 -20.82
N ASN A 65 6.70 -24.88 -20.75
CA ASN A 65 6.12 -25.52 -21.94
C ASN A 65 4.77 -24.91 -22.37
N TRP A 66 4.23 -23.95 -21.59
CA TRP A 66 2.94 -23.34 -21.87
C TRP A 66 3.06 -22.26 -22.94
N ASN A 67 2.47 -22.50 -24.10
CA ASN A 67 2.34 -21.50 -25.15
C ASN A 67 0.93 -20.93 -25.16
N PHE A 68 0.75 -19.72 -24.60
CA PHE A 68 -0.54 -19.05 -24.58
C PHE A 68 -1.12 -18.77 -25.98
N PHE A 69 -0.26 -18.65 -27.00
CA PHE A 69 -0.66 -18.31 -28.37
C PHE A 69 -0.98 -19.53 -29.24
N GLU A 70 -0.92 -20.74 -28.69
CA GLU A 70 -1.23 -21.96 -29.42
C GLU A 70 -2.73 -21.98 -29.79
N GLY A 71 -3.04 -21.59 -31.03
CA GLY A 71 -4.42 -21.52 -31.57
C GLY A 71 -4.98 -20.11 -31.80
N MET A 72 -4.24 -19.04 -31.51
CA MET A 72 -4.59 -17.66 -31.90
C MET A 72 -3.89 -17.29 -33.22
N SER A 73 -4.58 -16.59 -34.12
CA SER A 73 -3.90 -15.96 -35.26
C SER A 73 -2.95 -14.86 -34.75
N GLU A 74 -1.89 -14.57 -35.48
CA GLU A 74 -0.90 -13.55 -35.09
C GLU A 74 -1.56 -12.17 -34.90
N GLU A 75 -2.57 -11.84 -35.70
CA GLU A 75 -3.34 -10.60 -35.59
C GLU A 75 -4.23 -10.55 -34.34
N GLU A 76 -4.80 -11.68 -33.90
CA GLU A 76 -5.57 -11.77 -32.65
C GLU A 76 -4.65 -11.74 -31.43
N ALA A 77 -3.51 -12.40 -31.50
CA ALA A 77 -2.47 -12.35 -30.47
C ALA A 77 -1.99 -10.91 -30.23
N GLN A 78 -1.70 -10.18 -31.31
CA GLN A 78 -1.31 -8.76 -31.24
C GLN A 78 -2.44 -7.88 -30.68
N ARG A 79 -3.69 -8.14 -31.08
CA ARG A 79 -4.86 -7.39 -30.57
C ARG A 79 -5.11 -7.65 -29.10
N GLN A 80 -5.00 -8.90 -28.65
CA GLN A 80 -5.15 -9.29 -27.26
C GLN A 80 -4.00 -8.74 -26.40
N ALA A 81 -2.77 -8.73 -26.92
CA ALA A 81 -1.62 -8.10 -26.27
C ALA A 81 -1.82 -6.59 -26.13
N HIS A 82 -2.22 -5.90 -27.21
CA HIS A 82 -2.56 -4.48 -27.21
C HIS A 82 -3.70 -4.20 -26.22
N GLU A 83 -4.79 -4.96 -26.27
CA GLU A 83 -5.91 -4.84 -25.34
C GLU A 83 -5.50 -5.11 -23.88
N ALA A 84 -4.69 -6.13 -23.62
CA ALA A 84 -4.13 -6.41 -22.30
C ALA A 84 -3.20 -5.29 -21.84
N ASP A 85 -2.40 -4.69 -22.72
CA ASP A 85 -1.60 -3.50 -22.42
C ASP A 85 -2.49 -2.30 -22.11
N HIS A 86 -3.67 -2.15 -22.72
CA HIS A 86 -4.60 -1.05 -22.43
C HIS A 86 -5.53 -1.30 -21.23
N ALA A 87 -5.88 -2.55 -20.95
CA ALA A 87 -6.68 -2.98 -19.81
C ALA A 87 -5.83 -3.05 -18.54
N SER A 88 -4.61 -3.59 -18.67
CA SER A 88 -3.57 -3.46 -17.66
C SER A 88 -3.17 -1.99 -17.56
N ALA A 89 -2.97 -1.20 -18.61
CA ALA A 89 -2.69 0.24 -18.44
C ALA A 89 -3.88 1.04 -17.87
N ARG A 90 -5.16 0.67 -18.03
CA ARG A 90 -6.22 1.36 -17.26
C ARG A 90 -6.22 0.97 -15.79
N SER A 91 -5.75 -0.23 -15.45
CA SER A 91 -5.58 -0.71 -14.07
C SER A 91 -4.20 -0.42 -13.46
N PHE A 92 -3.21 -0.07 -14.28
CA PHE A 92 -1.78 0.06 -13.96
C PHE A 92 -1.22 1.45 -14.33
N ALA A 93 -1.83 2.18 -15.27
CA ALA A 93 -1.64 3.64 -15.41
C ALA A 93 -2.55 4.44 -14.48
N GLY A 94 -3.60 3.82 -13.93
CA GLY A 94 -4.18 4.29 -12.66
C GLY A 94 -3.28 4.00 -11.44
N GLY A 95 -2.25 3.17 -11.62
CA GLY A 95 -1.34 2.68 -10.57
C GLY A 95 0.13 3.09 -10.73
N ARG A 96 0.50 3.87 -11.76
CA ARG A 96 1.84 4.50 -11.88
C ARG A 96 1.94 5.85 -11.16
N THR A 97 1.00 6.14 -10.26
CA THR A 97 1.14 7.16 -9.20
C THR A 97 1.38 6.54 -7.83
N PHE A 98 1.53 5.21 -7.74
CA PHE A 98 1.93 4.49 -6.52
C PHE A 98 3.08 3.50 -6.82
N GLU A 99 4.18 4.01 -7.39
CA GLU A 99 5.43 3.27 -7.55
C GLU A 99 6.38 3.66 -6.40
N TRP A 100 6.18 3.08 -5.20
CA TRP A 100 7.18 3.04 -4.11
C TRP A 100 7.93 4.36 -3.75
N GLY A 101 7.29 5.49 -4.03
CA GLY A 101 7.73 6.85 -3.76
C GLY A 101 6.54 7.71 -4.13
N GLY A 102 5.92 8.35 -3.14
CA GLY A 102 4.77 9.22 -3.40
C GLY A 102 5.12 10.28 -4.44
N ALA A 103 4.12 10.94 -5.03
CA ALA A 103 4.38 12.10 -5.87
C ALA A 103 5.24 13.10 -5.09
N THR A 104 6.52 13.17 -5.45
CA THR A 104 7.46 14.10 -4.86
C THR A 104 7.49 15.38 -5.67
N ASP A 105 7.73 16.53 -5.02
CA ASP A 105 8.03 17.76 -5.76
C ASP A 105 9.34 17.63 -6.57
N GLU A 106 9.69 18.70 -7.28
CA GLU A 106 10.98 18.87 -7.97
C GLU A 106 12.21 18.69 -7.06
N ASN A 107 12.01 18.75 -5.73
CA ASN A 107 13.03 18.59 -4.72
C ASN A 107 12.99 17.20 -4.02
N GLY A 108 12.17 16.27 -4.51
CA GLY A 108 12.07 14.92 -3.94
C GLY A 108 11.27 14.82 -2.64
N ARG A 109 10.46 15.83 -2.29
CA ARG A 109 9.64 15.88 -1.07
C ARG A 109 8.23 15.37 -1.29
N THR A 110 7.77 14.53 -0.39
CA THR A 110 6.38 14.05 -0.30
C THR A 110 5.41 15.20 0.02
N SER A 111 4.14 15.04 -0.36
CA SER A 111 3.08 16.01 -0.03
C SER A 111 2.95 16.28 1.47
N THR A 112 3.23 15.28 2.31
CA THR A 112 3.23 15.40 3.77
C THR A 112 4.37 16.27 4.29
N GLU A 113 5.55 16.22 3.66
CA GLU A 113 6.69 17.06 4.03
C GLU A 113 6.42 18.53 3.66
N GLN A 114 5.83 18.78 2.49
CA GLN A 114 5.42 20.12 2.07
C GLN A 114 4.42 20.74 3.07
N ALA A 115 3.37 19.99 3.43
CA ALA A 115 2.40 20.43 4.44
C ALA A 115 3.04 20.71 5.81
N ALA A 116 4.12 20.00 6.17
CA ALA A 116 4.86 20.25 7.41
C ALA A 116 5.64 21.57 7.36
N PHE A 117 6.27 21.92 6.23
CA PHE A 117 6.90 23.23 6.04
C PHE A 117 5.88 24.37 6.10
N ASP A 118 4.72 24.18 5.46
CA ASP A 118 3.61 25.14 5.48
C ASP A 118 3.07 25.35 6.91
N THR A 119 2.90 24.26 7.67
CA THR A 119 2.43 24.31 9.07
C THR A 119 3.38 25.09 9.98
N LEU A 120 4.69 24.98 9.72
CA LEU A 120 5.70 25.73 10.46
C LEU A 120 5.90 27.16 9.93
N GLU A 121 5.25 27.54 8.83
CA GLU A 121 5.38 28.84 8.16
C GLU A 121 6.83 29.16 7.78
N ILE A 122 7.54 28.18 7.23
CA ILE A 122 8.93 28.31 6.80
C ILE A 122 9.10 27.86 5.37
N ASP A 123 10.13 28.39 4.72
CA ASP A 123 10.45 28.00 3.37
C ASP A 123 10.94 26.54 3.31
N SER A 124 10.57 25.83 2.26
CA SER A 124 10.94 24.42 2.06
C SER A 124 12.45 24.20 1.90
N ALA A 125 13.23 25.24 1.58
CA ALA A 125 14.70 25.19 1.53
C ALA A 125 15.37 25.61 2.85
N SER A 126 14.61 25.76 3.94
CA SER A 126 15.15 26.18 5.25
C SER A 126 15.99 25.10 5.94
N ASP A 127 17.11 25.52 6.54
CA ASP A 127 17.98 24.62 7.32
C ASP A 127 17.33 24.13 8.64
N GLN A 128 17.84 23.03 9.19
CA GLN A 128 17.40 22.48 10.48
C GLN A 128 17.45 23.49 11.66
N THR A 129 18.38 24.44 11.62
CA THR A 129 18.50 25.49 12.64
C THR A 129 17.29 26.44 12.59
N ALA A 130 16.83 26.77 11.37
CA ALA A 130 15.64 27.57 11.15
C ALA A 130 14.37 26.80 11.56
N ILE A 131 14.26 25.52 11.21
CA ILE A 131 13.16 24.63 11.65
C ILE A 131 13.05 24.62 13.18
N LYS A 132 14.16 24.37 13.89
CA LYS A 132 14.20 24.36 15.36
C LYS A 132 13.86 25.71 15.98
N ARG A 133 14.34 26.81 15.39
CA ARG A 133 14.04 28.18 15.87
C ARG A 133 12.56 28.49 15.76
N GLN A 134 11.95 28.15 14.62
CA GLN A 134 10.54 28.41 14.37
C GLN A 134 9.63 27.53 15.22
N TYR A 135 9.95 26.24 15.35
CA TYR A 135 9.25 25.33 16.27
C TYR A 135 9.22 25.90 17.69
N ARG A 136 10.35 26.37 18.23
CA ARG A 136 10.39 26.97 19.59
C ARG A 136 9.52 28.21 19.70
N LYS A 137 9.42 29.02 18.64
CA LYS A 137 8.57 30.21 18.61
C LYS A 137 7.10 29.82 18.63
N LEU A 138 6.67 28.92 17.76
CA LEU A 138 5.28 28.43 17.67
C LEU A 138 4.88 27.66 18.94
N ALA A 139 5.75 26.79 19.45
CA ALA A 139 5.51 26.03 20.67
C ALA A 139 5.32 26.94 21.89
N LYS A 140 6.05 28.06 21.98
CA LYS A 140 5.85 29.05 23.05
C LYS A 140 4.53 29.80 22.90
N MET A 141 4.10 30.07 21.68
CA MET A 141 2.83 30.78 21.42
C MET A 141 1.62 29.90 21.70
N TYR A 142 1.67 28.62 21.33
CA TYR A 142 0.56 27.67 21.45
C TYR A 142 0.69 26.69 22.63
N HIS A 143 1.61 26.94 23.57
CA HIS A 143 1.83 26.02 24.70
C HIS A 143 0.55 25.85 25.54
N PRO A 144 0.18 24.63 25.95
CA PRO A 144 -1.02 24.39 26.75
C PRO A 144 -1.00 25.12 28.10
N ASP A 145 0.17 25.27 28.74
CA ASP A 145 0.29 26.04 29.99
C ASP A 145 -0.01 27.54 29.81
N ALA A 146 0.32 28.11 28.65
CA ALA A 146 0.09 29.54 28.38
C ALA A 146 -1.33 29.79 27.88
N ASN A 147 -1.95 28.80 27.24
CA ASN A 147 -3.28 28.88 26.63
C ASN A 147 -4.23 27.84 27.23
N SER A 148 -4.26 27.77 28.57
CA SER A 148 -5.08 26.79 29.29
C SER A 148 -6.57 27.02 28.99
N GLY A 149 -7.21 26.02 28.38
CA GLY A 149 -8.65 26.04 28.08
C GLY A 149 -9.02 26.51 26.67
N ASP A 150 -8.04 26.82 25.81
CA ASP A 150 -8.28 27.10 24.39
C ASP A 150 -8.08 25.82 23.54
N PRO A 151 -9.16 25.22 22.98
CA PRO A 151 -9.06 24.03 22.15
C PRO A 151 -8.33 24.29 20.82
N GLU A 152 -8.37 25.52 20.30
CA GLU A 152 -7.73 25.86 19.02
C GLU A 152 -6.20 25.93 19.18
N ALA A 153 -5.72 26.54 20.27
CA ALA A 153 -4.30 26.55 20.61
C ALA A 153 -3.74 25.13 20.78
N ALA A 154 -4.51 24.22 21.40
CA ALA A 154 -4.11 22.83 21.56
C ALA A 154 -4.02 22.08 20.21
N GLU A 155 -4.97 22.30 19.30
CA GLU A 155 -4.92 21.71 17.95
C GLU A 155 -3.72 22.23 17.15
N ARG A 156 -3.48 23.54 17.20
CA ARG A 156 -2.32 24.16 16.54
C ARG A 156 -1.00 23.64 17.09
N PHE A 157 -0.89 23.47 18.41
CA PHE A 157 0.30 22.88 19.03
C PHE A 157 0.56 21.45 18.54
N TYR A 158 -0.49 20.62 18.45
CA TYR A 158 -0.37 19.26 17.93
C TYR A 158 0.11 19.24 16.47
N GLN A 159 -0.47 20.08 15.61
CA GLN A 159 -0.04 20.20 14.20
C GLN A 159 1.44 20.60 14.10
N VAL A 160 1.85 21.62 14.87
CA VAL A 160 3.25 22.08 14.91
C VAL A 160 4.20 20.99 15.40
N GLN A 161 3.80 20.20 16.40
CA GLN A 161 4.61 19.10 16.91
C GLN A 161 4.78 17.98 15.89
N THR A 162 3.68 17.53 15.26
CA THR A 162 3.72 16.48 14.22
C THR A 162 4.58 16.89 13.02
N ALA A 163 4.44 18.14 12.56
CA ALA A 163 5.26 18.70 11.48
C ALA A 163 6.75 18.70 11.84
N TYR A 164 7.09 19.11 13.07
CA TYR A 164 8.48 19.13 13.54
C TYR A 164 9.09 17.74 13.64
N ASP A 165 8.37 16.76 14.18
CA ASP A 165 8.87 15.39 14.32
C ASP A 165 9.16 14.75 12.95
N LEU A 166 8.28 14.96 11.97
CA LEU A 166 8.46 14.48 10.60
C LEU A 166 9.69 15.10 9.92
N LEU A 167 9.89 16.42 10.02
CA LEU A 167 11.05 17.09 9.43
C LEU A 167 12.36 16.78 10.17
N ARG A 168 12.29 16.46 11.48
CA ARG A 168 13.45 16.05 12.28
C ARG A 168 13.97 14.68 11.83
N GLU A 169 13.09 13.70 11.61
CA GLU A 169 13.49 12.34 11.22
C GLU A 169 14.16 12.30 9.85
N LYS A 170 13.66 13.08 8.88
CA LYS A 170 14.20 13.09 7.52
C LYS A 170 15.57 13.74 7.39
N SER A 171 15.92 14.62 8.32
CA SER A 171 17.14 15.41 8.30
C SER A 171 18.26 14.85 9.19
N ALA A 172 18.02 13.70 9.83
CA ALA A 172 19.00 12.93 10.59
C ALA A 172 19.82 12.00 9.68
#